data_AF-H6R460-F1
#
_entry.id   AF-H6R460-F1
#
_cell.length_a   1.000
_cell.length_b   1.000
_cell.length_c   1.000
_cell.angle_alpha   90.00
_cell.angle_beta   90.00
_cell.angle_gamma   90.00
#
_symmetry.space_group_name_H-M   'P 1'
#
loop_
_entity.id
_entity.type
_entity.pdbx_description
1 polymer ?
#
loop_
_entity_poly.entity_id
_entity_poly.type
_entity_poly.pdbx_seq_one_letter_code
_entity_poly.pdbx_strand_id
1 'polypeptide(L)'
;MAVPETGQSRARQLYVAAVDGGAAPFELDEDVATNLAAACDTLVDDLDRARAESHLITEVSGFPDLPTGHGLARGFGNKGREYLDTLTALQETALLYKAAYLAAGKRFADAEAANKAAIDLVAAHLAPR
;
A
#
# COMPACT_ATOMS: atom_id res chain seq x y z
N MET A 1 -14.21 -1.13 5.34
CA MET A 1 -14.03 -2.52 4.85
C MET A 1 -12.62 -2.94 5.23
N ALA A 2 -12.30 -4.23 5.35
CA ALA A 2 -10.91 -4.63 5.59
C ALA A 2 -10.09 -4.33 4.32
N VAL A 3 -8.91 -3.74 4.47
CA VAL A 3 -7.95 -3.52 3.38
C VAL A 3 -7.62 -4.87 2.74
N PRO A 4 -7.67 -5.02 1.40
CA PRO A 4 -7.43 -6.31 0.76
C PRO A 4 -6.00 -6.81 1.01
N GLU A 5 -5.84 -8.13 1.14
CA GLU A 5 -4.52 -8.77 1.19
C GLU A 5 -3.92 -8.74 -0.23
N THR A 6 -2.84 -7.99 -0.39
CA THR A 6 -2.12 -7.80 -1.66
C THR A 6 -0.64 -8.16 -1.54
N GLY A 7 -0.25 -8.81 -0.43
CA GLY A 7 1.13 -9.19 -0.13
C GLY A 7 1.68 -8.64 1.20
N GLN A 8 0.90 -7.89 1.96
CA GLN A 8 1.33 -7.31 3.25
C GLN A 8 1.83 -8.38 4.21
N SER A 9 1.17 -9.54 4.26
CA SER A 9 1.55 -10.63 5.17
C SER A 9 2.93 -11.18 4.82
N ARG A 10 3.20 -11.32 3.52
CA ARG A 10 4.50 -11.80 3.01
C ARG A 10 5.61 -10.78 3.23
N ALA A 11 5.33 -9.50 2.98
CA ALA A 11 6.27 -8.42 3.19
C ALA A 11 6.70 -8.30 4.67
N ARG A 12 5.75 -8.42 5.61
CA ARG A 12 6.05 -8.46 7.06
C ARG A 12 6.93 -9.64 7.45
N GLN A 13 6.65 -10.82 6.92
CA GLN A 13 7.50 -12.00 7.16
C GLN A 13 8.93 -11.79 6.68
N LEU A 14 9.12 -11.17 5.50
CA LEU A 14 10.45 -10.86 4.98
C LEU A 14 11.18 -9.82 5.81
N TYR A 15 10.48 -8.78 6.27
CA TYR A 15 11.05 -7.77 7.15
C TYR A 15 11.54 -8.40 8.47
N VAL A 16 10.72 -9.24 9.11
CA VAL A 16 11.12 -10.00 10.31
C VAL A 16 12.32 -10.89 10.01
N ALA A 17 12.34 -11.62 8.88
CA ALA A 17 13.47 -12.47 8.51
C ALA A 17 14.78 -11.69 8.26
N ALA A 18 14.68 -10.43 7.82
CA ALA A 18 15.82 -9.55 7.62
C ALA A 18 16.32 -8.90 8.92
N VAL A 19 15.43 -8.58 9.86
CA VAL A 19 15.80 -7.95 11.14
C VAL A 19 16.28 -8.97 12.17
N ASP A 20 15.55 -10.08 12.34
CA ASP A 20 15.80 -11.03 13.43
C ASP A 20 16.83 -12.11 13.07
N GLY A 21 17.19 -12.24 11.78
CA GLY A 21 18.30 -13.08 11.32
C GLY A 21 18.19 -14.56 11.72
N GLY A 22 16.98 -15.14 11.68
CA GLY A 22 16.72 -16.53 12.09
C GLY A 22 17.50 -17.60 11.29
N ALA A 23 17.07 -18.87 11.38
CA ALA A 23 17.83 -20.00 10.79
C ALA A 23 18.13 -19.90 9.28
N ALA A 24 17.37 -19.07 8.55
CA ALA A 24 17.64 -18.67 7.18
C ALA A 24 17.44 -17.15 7.08
N PRO A 25 18.48 -16.33 7.31
CA PRO A 25 18.36 -14.88 7.27
C PRO A 25 18.09 -14.41 5.84
N PHE A 26 17.24 -13.39 5.69
CA PHE A 26 17.05 -12.71 4.41
C PHE A 26 18.07 -11.58 4.30
N GLU A 27 19.11 -11.81 3.50
CA GLU A 27 20.19 -10.84 3.28
C GLU A 27 20.30 -10.49 1.79
N LEU A 28 20.67 -9.25 1.51
CA LEU A 28 20.94 -8.73 0.19
C LEU A 28 22.24 -7.93 0.20
N ASP A 29 22.92 -7.88 -0.95
CA ASP A 29 23.95 -6.86 -1.17
C ASP A 29 23.33 -5.46 -1.03
N GLU A 30 24.05 -4.53 -0.42
CA GLU A 30 23.55 -3.18 -0.11
C GLU A 30 23.08 -2.42 -1.37
N ASP A 31 23.80 -2.56 -2.49
CA ASP A 31 23.43 -1.96 -3.77
C ASP A 31 22.13 -2.56 -4.32
N VAL A 32 21.95 -3.88 -4.17
CA VAL A 32 20.72 -4.57 -4.60
C VAL A 32 19.55 -4.13 -3.74
N ALA A 33 19.72 -4.09 -2.42
CA ALA A 33 18.73 -3.59 -1.48
C ALA A 33 18.31 -2.15 -1.80
N THR A 34 19.28 -1.27 -2.08
CA THR A 34 19.03 0.13 -2.41
C THR A 34 18.26 0.29 -3.73
N ASN A 35 18.61 -0.48 -4.76
CA ASN A 35 17.91 -0.45 -6.05
C ASN A 35 16.47 -0.96 -5.94
N LEU A 36 16.26 -2.05 -5.18
CA LEU A 36 14.90 -2.56 -4.93
C LEU A 36 14.06 -1.57 -4.10
N ALA A 37 14.65 -0.92 -3.10
CA ALA A 37 14.00 0.12 -2.33
C ALA A 37 13.57 1.31 -3.21
N ALA A 38 14.43 1.74 -4.16
CA ALA A 38 14.10 2.81 -5.10
C ALA A 38 12.96 2.42 -6.06
N ALA A 39 12.88 1.15 -6.47
CA ALA A 39 11.76 0.65 -7.26
C ALA A 39 10.45 0.68 -6.45
N CYS A 40 10.50 0.36 -5.16
CA CYS A 40 9.35 0.52 -4.26
C CYS A 40 8.91 1.99 -4.14
N ASP A 41 9.85 2.94 -4.05
CA ASP A 41 9.52 4.37 -4.01
C ASP A 41 8.81 4.82 -5.28
N THR A 42 9.32 4.41 -6.45
CA THR A 42 8.68 4.70 -7.74
C THR A 42 7.24 4.15 -7.80
N LEU A 43 7.03 2.94 -7.30
CA LEU A 43 5.70 2.33 -7.25
C LEU A 43 4.74 3.09 -6.31
N VAL A 44 5.22 3.53 -5.15
CA VAL A 44 4.41 4.33 -4.21
C VAL A 44 3.99 5.65 -4.88
N ASP A 45 4.91 6.34 -5.54
CA ASP A 45 4.63 7.60 -6.24
C ASP A 45 3.58 7.42 -7.35
N ASP A 46 3.68 6.35 -8.13
CA ASP A 46 2.71 6.05 -9.20
C ASP A 46 1.32 5.70 -8.64
N LEU A 47 1.26 4.98 -7.52
CA LEU A 47 0.01 4.68 -6.83
C LEU A 47 -0.62 5.94 -6.20
N ASP A 48 0.19 6.85 -5.67
CA ASP A 48 -0.28 8.14 -5.14
C ASP A 48 -0.87 9.01 -6.25
N ARG A 49 -0.22 9.03 -7.43
CA ARG A 49 -0.76 9.73 -8.61
C ARG A 49 -2.11 9.14 -9.02
N ALA A 50 -2.19 7.82 -9.14
CA ALA A 50 -3.44 7.14 -9.48
C ALA A 50 -4.56 7.44 -8.47
N ARG A 51 -4.23 7.51 -7.18
CA ARG A 51 -5.18 7.86 -6.12
C ARG A 51 -5.65 9.31 -6.23
N ALA A 52 -4.74 10.25 -6.45
CA ALA A 52 -5.06 11.68 -6.57
C ALA A 52 -5.97 11.96 -7.78
N GLU A 53 -5.77 11.26 -8.89
CA GLU A 53 -6.62 11.35 -10.08
C GLU A 53 -8.01 10.72 -9.88
N SER A 54 -8.19 9.91 -8.83
CA SER A 54 -9.38 9.06 -8.63
C SER A 54 -10.43 9.61 -7.68
N HIS A 55 -10.25 10.83 -7.13
CA HIS A 55 -11.23 11.46 -6.24
C HIS A 55 -12.61 11.66 -6.90
N LEU A 56 -12.67 11.71 -8.23
CA LEU A 56 -13.91 11.87 -9.00
C LEU A 56 -14.72 10.56 -9.14
N ILE A 57 -14.16 9.41 -8.76
CA ILE A 57 -14.77 8.10 -9.04
C ILE A 57 -15.75 7.67 -7.93
N THR A 58 -15.69 8.29 -6.74
CA THR A 58 -16.55 7.95 -5.61
C THR A 58 -17.90 8.65 -5.60
N GLU A 59 -18.03 9.78 -6.31
CA GLU A 59 -19.26 10.57 -6.42
C GLU A 59 -19.87 10.40 -7.81
N VAL A 60 -20.68 9.36 -7.95
CA VAL A 60 -21.26 8.99 -9.25
C VAL A 60 -22.64 9.61 -9.40
N SER A 61 -22.78 10.47 -10.41
CA SER A 61 -24.02 11.17 -10.76
C SER A 61 -24.40 10.91 -12.23
N GLY A 62 -25.57 11.38 -12.67
CA GLY A 62 -26.04 11.24 -14.06
C GLY A 62 -26.97 10.07 -14.34
N PHE A 63 -27.27 9.23 -13.34
CA PHE A 63 -28.36 8.26 -13.45
C PHE A 63 -29.74 8.92 -13.24
N PRO A 64 -30.82 8.39 -13.85
CA PRO A 64 -32.18 8.90 -13.64
C PRO A 64 -32.61 8.87 -12.17
N ASP A 65 -33.52 9.77 -11.78
CA ASP A 65 -34.14 9.82 -10.44
C ASP A 65 -35.21 8.72 -10.29
N LEU A 66 -34.75 7.47 -10.31
CA LEU A 66 -35.53 6.25 -10.18
C LEU A 66 -34.80 5.32 -9.19
N PRO A 67 -35.50 4.38 -8.53
CA PRO A 67 -34.87 3.42 -7.61
C PRO A 67 -33.66 2.70 -8.20
N THR A 68 -33.72 2.35 -9.49
CA THR A 68 -32.61 1.74 -10.23
C THR A 68 -31.42 2.68 -10.41
N GLY A 69 -31.67 3.96 -10.68
CA GLY A 69 -30.62 4.97 -10.82
C GLY A 69 -29.89 5.26 -9.51
N HIS A 70 -30.61 5.33 -8.38
CA HIS A 70 -29.99 5.41 -7.06
C HIS A 70 -29.16 4.16 -6.72
N GLY A 71 -29.64 2.98 -7.12
CA GLY A 71 -28.92 1.71 -6.95
C GLY A 71 -27.59 1.71 -7.71
N LEU A 72 -27.60 2.17 -8.97
CA LEU A 72 -26.40 2.28 -9.79
C LEU A 72 -25.41 3.31 -9.22
N ALA A 73 -25.87 4.51 -8.86
CA ALA A 73 -25.02 5.54 -8.25
C ALA A 73 -24.30 5.00 -6.99
N ARG A 74 -25.03 4.31 -6.11
CA ARG A 74 -24.47 3.68 -4.91
C ARG A 74 -23.47 2.57 -5.26
N GLY A 75 -23.82 1.71 -6.22
CA GLY A 75 -22.98 0.59 -6.63
C GLY A 75 -21.64 1.03 -7.22
N PHE A 76 -21.65 2.01 -8.12
CA PHE A 76 -20.41 2.56 -8.67
C PHE A 76 -19.61 3.36 -7.62
N GLY A 77 -20.28 4.12 -6.74
CA GLY A 77 -19.60 4.78 -5.62
C GLY A 77 -18.93 3.79 -4.66
N ASN A 78 -19.55 2.62 -4.41
CA ASN A 78 -18.92 1.52 -3.67
C ASN A 78 -17.67 1.00 -4.38
N LYS A 79 -17.74 0.76 -5.70
CA LYS A 79 -16.57 0.32 -6.50
C LYS A 79 -15.44 1.34 -6.49
N GLY A 80 -15.75 2.63 -6.55
CA GLY A 80 -14.76 3.70 -6.40
C GLY A 80 -14.04 3.62 -5.05
N ARG A 81 -14.77 3.34 -3.96
CA ARG A 81 -14.16 3.11 -2.64
C ARG A 81 -13.29 1.85 -2.62
N GLU A 82 -13.77 0.73 -3.13
CA GLU A 82 -12.99 -0.53 -3.22
C GLU A 82 -11.69 -0.35 -4.01
N TYR A 83 -11.72 0.45 -5.08
CA TYR A 83 -10.54 0.82 -5.85
C TYR A 83 -9.53 1.62 -5.01
N LEU A 84 -9.99 2.65 -4.29
CA LEU A 84 -9.12 3.43 -3.40
C LEU A 84 -8.53 2.59 -2.26
N ASP A 85 -9.32 1.67 -1.68
CA ASP A 85 -8.87 0.73 -0.65
C ASP A 85 -7.78 -0.20 -1.21
N THR A 86 -7.93 -0.65 -2.46
CA THR A 86 -6.93 -1.48 -3.16
C THR A 86 -5.64 -0.72 -3.44
N LEU A 87 -5.72 0.54 -3.88
CA LEU A 87 -4.53 1.37 -4.07
C LEU A 87 -3.77 1.56 -2.75
N THR A 88 -4.48 1.85 -1.65
CA THR A 88 -3.85 1.96 -0.33
C THR A 88 -3.20 0.64 0.12
N ALA A 89 -3.84 -0.50 -0.13
CA ALA A 89 -3.27 -1.81 0.16
C ALA A 89 -1.95 -2.07 -0.58
N LEU A 90 -1.88 -1.68 -1.86
CA LEU A 90 -0.69 -1.83 -2.69
C LEU A 90 0.45 -0.91 -2.21
N GLN A 91 0.14 0.33 -1.82
CA GLN A 91 1.11 1.26 -1.24
C GLN A 91 1.70 0.74 0.07
N GLU A 92 0.83 0.24 0.97
CA GLU A 92 1.27 -0.40 2.22
C GLU A 92 2.22 -1.58 1.92
N THR A 93 1.83 -2.45 1.00
CA THR A 93 2.66 -3.59 0.57
C THR A 93 4.02 -3.14 0.03
N ALA A 94 4.06 -2.11 -0.83
CA ALA A 94 5.30 -1.57 -1.39
C ALA A 94 6.23 -1.00 -0.30
N LEU A 95 5.69 -0.26 0.67
CA LEU A 95 6.45 0.27 1.80
C LEU A 95 6.99 -0.83 2.73
N LEU A 96 6.22 -1.88 2.97
CA LEU A 96 6.68 -3.05 3.74
C LEU A 96 7.78 -3.82 3.02
N TYR A 97 7.69 -3.99 1.70
CA TYR A 97 8.78 -4.58 0.91
C TYR A 97 10.02 -3.70 0.91
N LYS A 98 9.87 -2.37 0.77
CA LYS A 98 10.98 -1.42 0.92
C LYS A 98 11.69 -1.60 2.26
N ALA A 99 10.94 -1.68 3.36
CA ALA A 99 11.49 -1.92 4.68
C ALA A 99 12.26 -3.25 4.74
N ALA A 100 11.69 -4.33 4.21
CA ALA A 100 12.34 -5.64 4.17
C ALA A 100 13.65 -5.63 3.36
N TYR A 101 13.66 -5.00 2.18
CA TYR A 101 14.86 -4.92 1.34
C TYR A 101 15.96 -4.08 2.00
N LEU A 102 15.61 -2.94 2.59
CA LEU A 102 16.57 -2.10 3.32
C LEU A 102 17.15 -2.81 4.54
N ALA A 103 16.32 -3.54 5.29
CA ALA A 103 16.78 -4.35 6.42
C ALA A 103 17.73 -5.46 5.94
N ALA A 104 17.41 -6.14 4.84
CA ALA A 104 18.25 -7.19 4.26
C ALA A 104 19.61 -6.67 3.78
N GLY A 105 19.66 -5.39 3.35
CA GLY A 105 20.89 -4.65 3.02
C GLY A 105 21.54 -3.96 4.23
N LYS A 106 21.14 -4.27 5.47
CA LYS A 106 21.66 -3.71 6.73
C LYS A 106 21.46 -2.19 6.91
N ARG A 107 20.55 -1.58 6.15
CA ARG A 107 20.13 -0.17 6.26
C ARG A 107 18.97 -0.02 7.24
N PHE A 108 19.18 -0.43 8.49
CA PHE A 108 18.10 -0.56 9.48
C PHE A 108 17.35 0.74 9.80
N ALA A 109 18.03 1.88 9.81
CA ALA A 109 17.37 3.17 10.07
C ALA A 109 16.36 3.52 8.95
N ASP A 110 16.75 3.32 7.70
CA ASP A 110 15.87 3.57 6.55
C ASP A 110 14.75 2.53 6.47
N ALA A 111 15.04 1.28 6.86
CA ALA A 111 14.07 0.22 6.96
C ALA A 111 12.97 0.52 7.98
N GLU A 112 13.34 1.00 9.17
CA GLU A 112 12.39 1.41 10.22
C GLU A 112 11.55 2.61 9.76
N ALA A 113 12.16 3.59 9.07
CA ALA A 113 11.44 4.72 8.50
C ALA A 113 10.40 4.27 7.46
N ALA A 114 10.74 3.31 6.59
CA ALA A 114 9.80 2.75 5.61
C ALA A 114 8.67 1.95 6.28
N ASN A 115 8.99 1.14 7.30
CA ASN A 115 7.98 0.40 8.08
C ASN A 115 7.02 1.36 8.80
N LYS A 116 7.55 2.42 9.40
CA LYS A 116 6.74 3.49 10.01
C LYS A 116 5.83 4.17 8.99
N ALA A 117 6.33 4.48 7.79
CA ALA A 117 5.51 5.08 6.73
C ALA A 117 4.34 4.15 6.33
N ALA A 118 4.55 2.83 6.28
CA ALA A 118 3.47 1.88 6.01
C ALA A 118 2.38 1.93 7.11
N ILE A 119 2.79 2.00 8.38
CA ILE A 119 1.88 2.10 9.53
C ILE A 119 1.09 3.42 9.47
N ASP A 120 1.79 4.54 9.24
CA ASP A 120 1.19 5.87 9.20
C ASP A 120 0.18 5.98 8.04
N LEU A 121 0.47 5.37 6.88
CA LEU A 121 -0.43 5.29 5.73
C LEU A 121 -1.75 4.58 6.08
N VAL A 122 -1.68 3.41 6.69
CA VAL A 122 -2.87 2.64 7.08
C VAL A 122 -3.64 3.37 8.19
N ALA A 123 -2.95 3.95 9.16
CA ALA A 123 -3.58 4.75 10.20
C ALA A 123 -4.36 5.94 9.62
N ALA A 124 -3.78 6.66 8.65
CA ALA A 124 -4.46 7.76 7.95
C ALA A 124 -5.66 7.27 7.12
N HIS A 125 -5.60 6.06 6.55
CA HIS A 125 -6.71 5.48 5.81
C HIS A 125 -7.89 5.06 6.70
N LEU A 126 -7.61 4.58 7.92
CA LEU A 126 -8.62 4.15 8.89
C LEU A 126 -9.22 5.29 9.72
N ALA A 127 -8.58 6.46 9.75
CA ALA A 127 -9.11 7.64 10.43
C ALA A 127 -10.50 8.02 9.87
N PRO A 128 -11.47 8.39 10.72
CA PRO A 128 -12.79 8.79 10.26
C PRO A 128 -12.68 9.98 9.31
N ARG A 129 -13.26 9.84 8.12
CA ARG A 129 -13.39 10.89 7.10
C ARG A 129 -14.58 11.80 7.38
#